data_AF-A0A396P993-F1
#
_entry.id   AF-A0A396P993-F1
#
_cell.length_a   1.000
_cell.length_b   1.000
_cell.length_c   1.000
_cell.angle_alpha   90.00
_cell.angle_beta   90.00
_cell.angle_gamma   90.00
#
_symmetry.space_group_name_H-M   'P 1'
#
loop_
_entity.id
_entity.type
_entity.pdbx_description
1 polymer ?
#
loop_
_entity_poly.entity_id
_entity_poly.type
_entity_poly.pdbx_seq_one_letter_code
_entity_poly.pdbx_strand_id
1 'polypeptide(L)'
;MVVSGIRKEDTLYILGDVVDRGPEPMKILKYMMAHSNIIPIIGNHEVMALPNLKLLVLEVSRNFLDKLPPKVYRDFDNWTQNGSTSTIQDFRKLPQEERHQVVEYMKSFRPYGKEIVNGRNTGWCMPDWIIFQKQNIWKNIR
;
A
#
# COMPACT_ATOMS: atom_id res chain seq x y z
N MET A 1 5.49 10.04 -10.78
CA MET A 1 6.87 9.56 -10.96
C MET A 1 7.03 9.09 -12.40
N VAL A 2 7.86 9.75 -13.19
CA VAL A 2 8.26 9.26 -14.52
C VAL A 2 9.76 9.05 -14.44
N VAL A 3 10.20 7.78 -14.51
CA VAL A 3 11.61 7.44 -14.62
C VAL A 3 11.85 7.05 -16.07
N SER A 4 12.59 7.86 -16.82
CA SER A 4 13.00 7.55 -18.20
C SER A 4 14.29 6.74 -18.20
N GLY A 5 14.44 5.83 -19.18
CA GLY A 5 15.66 5.03 -19.37
C GLY A 5 15.69 3.68 -18.65
N ILE A 6 14.63 3.29 -17.95
CA ILE A 6 14.47 1.94 -17.39
C ILE A 6 14.03 0.99 -18.50
N ARG A 7 14.78 -0.11 -18.70
CA ARG A 7 14.45 -1.17 -19.65
C ARG A 7 13.64 -2.27 -18.95
N LYS A 8 13.01 -3.16 -19.71
CA LYS A 8 12.16 -4.22 -19.15
C LYS A 8 12.95 -5.25 -18.32
N GLU A 9 14.22 -5.42 -18.65
CA GLU A 9 15.18 -6.27 -17.95
C GLU A 9 15.71 -5.68 -16.65
N ASP A 10 15.53 -4.38 -16.43
CA ASP A 10 15.97 -3.73 -15.20
C ASP A 10 14.94 -3.98 -14.08
N THR A 11 15.42 -4.22 -12.86
CA THR A 11 14.57 -4.36 -11.67
C THR A 11 14.31 -2.99 -11.05
N LEU A 12 13.03 -2.61 -10.93
CA LEU A 12 12.60 -1.35 -10.32
C LEU A 12 12.10 -1.58 -8.90
N TYR A 13 12.84 -1.05 -7.92
CA TYR A 13 12.40 -1.02 -6.53
C TYR A 13 11.58 0.25 -6.27
N ILE A 14 10.36 0.08 -5.78
CA ILE A 14 9.51 1.20 -5.35
C ILE A 14 9.55 1.28 -3.83
N LEU A 15 9.95 2.44 -3.29
CA LEU A 15 10.23 2.62 -1.86
C LEU A 15 8.99 2.93 -1.01
N GLY A 16 7.80 2.55 -1.47
CA GLY A 16 6.52 2.80 -0.80
C GLY A 16 5.83 4.09 -1.23
N ASP A 17 4.76 4.41 -0.52
CA ASP A 17 3.91 5.61 -0.69
C ASP A 17 3.41 5.80 -2.11
N VAL A 18 2.90 4.70 -2.68
CA VAL A 18 2.28 4.66 -4.02
C VAL A 18 0.79 4.94 -3.98
N VAL A 19 0.21 4.93 -2.78
CA VAL A 19 -1.18 5.35 -2.52
C VAL A 19 -1.24 6.72 -1.85
N ASP A 20 -2.44 7.29 -1.84
CA ASP A 20 -2.83 8.58 -1.25
C ASP A 20 -2.25 9.80 -1.98
N ARG A 21 -2.84 10.97 -1.73
CA ARG A 21 -2.44 12.33 -2.20
C ARG A 21 -2.41 12.58 -3.72
N GLY A 22 -2.09 11.57 -4.54
CA GLY A 22 -2.10 11.63 -5.99
C GLY A 22 -3.47 11.31 -6.60
N PRO A 23 -3.68 11.62 -7.89
CA PRO A 23 -5.01 11.57 -8.52
C PRO A 23 -5.50 10.17 -8.91
N GLU A 24 -4.60 9.22 -9.19
CA GLU A 24 -4.95 7.87 -9.70
C GLU A 24 -4.17 6.72 -9.01
N PRO A 25 -4.28 6.52 -7.68
CA PRO A 25 -3.55 5.45 -6.98
C PRO A 25 -3.79 4.04 -7.53
N MET A 26 -5.02 3.72 -7.98
CA MET A 26 -5.32 2.37 -8.48
C MET A 26 -4.66 2.08 -9.82
N LYS A 27 -4.48 3.12 -10.65
CA LYS A 27 -3.75 3.00 -11.90
C LYS A 27 -2.28 2.68 -11.67
N ILE A 28 -1.67 3.27 -10.64
CA ILE A 28 -0.30 2.96 -10.23
C ILE A 28 -0.21 1.51 -9.75
N LEU A 29 -1.08 1.10 -8.83
CA LEU A 29 -1.08 -0.27 -8.33
C LEU A 29 -1.29 -1.31 -9.43
N LYS A 30 -2.25 -1.09 -10.33
CA LYS A 30 -2.48 -1.97 -11.50
C LYS A 30 -1.29 -2.02 -12.44
N TYR A 31 -0.64 -0.88 -12.68
CA TYR A 31 0.60 -0.86 -13.46
C TYR A 31 1.66 -1.73 -12.80
N MET A 32 1.88 -1.58 -11.49
CA MET A 32 2.86 -2.38 -10.78
C MET A 32 2.51 -3.89 -10.76
N MET A 33 1.22 -4.24 -10.63
CA MET A 33 0.74 -5.62 -10.72
C MET A 33 1.05 -6.29 -12.07
N ALA A 34 0.98 -5.52 -13.17
CA ALA A 34 1.22 -6.02 -14.51
C ALA A 34 2.71 -6.22 -14.86
N HIS A 35 3.64 -5.79 -14.00
CA HIS A 35 5.08 -5.76 -14.29
C HIS A 35 5.87 -6.50 -13.21
N SER A 36 6.31 -7.71 -13.52
CA SER A 36 7.04 -8.58 -12.58
C SER A 36 8.43 -8.07 -12.20
N ASN A 37 9.00 -7.14 -12.97
CA ASN A 37 10.28 -6.50 -12.68
C ASN A 37 10.15 -5.34 -11.67
N ILE A 38 8.94 -5.05 -11.19
CA ILE A 38 8.68 -4.05 -10.14
C ILE A 38 8.57 -4.73 -8.79
N ILE A 39 9.43 -4.33 -7.86
CA ILE A 39 9.46 -4.84 -6.49
C ILE A 39 9.00 -3.73 -5.54
N PRO A 40 7.77 -3.81 -5.02
CA PRO A 40 7.27 -2.85 -4.05
C PRO A 40 7.79 -3.12 -2.64
N ILE A 41 8.25 -2.06 -1.99
CA ILE A 41 8.50 -2.00 -0.55
C ILE A 41 7.37 -1.20 0.08
N ILE A 42 6.92 -1.63 1.25
CA ILE A 42 5.80 -1.00 1.96
C ILE A 42 6.22 0.35 2.57
N GLY A 43 5.45 1.40 2.27
CA GLY A 43 5.55 2.72 2.88
C GLY A 43 4.55 2.92 4.03
N ASN A 44 4.60 4.07 4.69
CA ASN A 44 3.71 4.36 5.81
C ASN A 44 2.27 4.55 5.33
N HIS A 45 2.08 5.05 4.11
CA HIS A 45 0.75 5.17 3.51
C HIS A 45 0.11 3.81 3.24
N GLU A 46 0.87 2.83 2.73
CA GLU A 46 0.34 1.47 2.55
C GLU A 46 0.00 0.78 3.88
N VAL A 47 0.76 1.05 4.95
CA VAL A 47 0.47 0.54 6.30
C VAL A 47 -0.87 1.06 6.82
N MET A 48 -1.16 2.35 6.61
CA MET A 48 -2.45 2.94 6.99
C MET A 48 -3.58 2.45 6.07
N ALA A 49 -3.32 2.35 4.77
CA ALA A 49 -4.32 2.02 3.77
C ALA A 49 -4.79 0.56 3.85
N LEU A 50 -3.87 -0.40 3.93
CA LEU A 50 -4.19 -1.80 3.70
C LEU A 50 -5.28 -2.37 4.65
N PRO A 51 -5.23 -2.17 5.98
CA PRO A 51 -6.28 -2.65 6.87
C PRO A 51 -7.65 -2.01 6.57
N ASN A 52 -7.66 -0.75 6.17
CA ASN A 52 -8.88 -0.02 5.85
C ASN A 52 -9.46 -0.44 4.50
N LEU A 53 -8.61 -0.64 3.48
CA LEU A 53 -9.02 -1.17 2.17
C LEU A 53 -9.61 -2.58 2.28
N LYS A 54 -9.07 -3.44 3.16
CA LYS A 54 -9.67 -4.77 3.46
C LYS A 54 -11.12 -4.66 3.92
N LEU A 55 -11.49 -3.57 4.62
CA LEU A 55 -12.88 -3.34 5.02
C LEU A 55 -13.75 -2.83 3.86
N LEU A 56 -13.16 -2.00 2.99
CA LEU A 56 -13.83 -1.41 1.82
C LEU A 56 -13.98 -2.36 0.62
N VAL A 57 -13.32 -3.53 0.68
CA VAL A 57 -13.52 -4.65 -0.25
C VAL A 57 -14.99 -5.07 -0.25
N LEU A 58 -15.58 -5.20 0.94
CA LEU A 58 -16.99 -5.52 1.10
C LEU A 58 -17.82 -4.28 0.78
N GLU A 59 -19.02 -4.48 0.25
CA GLU A 59 -19.91 -3.35 -0.03
C GLU A 59 -20.26 -2.63 1.28
N VAL A 60 -19.83 -1.37 1.35
CA VAL A 60 -20.00 -0.50 2.52
C VAL A 60 -21.48 -0.09 2.60
N SER A 61 -22.24 -0.73 3.49
CA SER A 61 -23.61 -0.29 3.80
C SER A 61 -23.62 1.13 4.39
N ARG A 62 -24.74 1.85 4.28
CA ARG A 62 -24.86 3.25 4.78
C ARG A 62 -24.42 3.45 6.24
N ASN A 63 -24.53 2.42 7.08
CA ASN A 63 -24.21 2.48 8.52
C ASN A 63 -22.91 1.71 8.84
N PHE A 64 -22.03 1.51 7.87
CA PHE A 64 -20.78 0.78 8.07
C PHE A 64 -19.89 1.43 9.12
N LEU A 65 -19.75 2.76 9.08
CA LEU A 65 -18.91 3.50 10.02
C LEU A 65 -19.39 3.35 11.47
N ASP A 66 -20.71 3.38 11.68
CA ASP A 66 -21.33 3.25 13.02
C ASP A 66 -21.11 1.86 13.64
N LYS A 67 -20.81 0.86 12.81
CA LYS A 67 -20.58 -0.53 13.24
C LYS A 67 -19.10 -0.84 13.44
N LEU A 68 -18.19 0.10 13.14
CA LEU A 68 -16.77 -0.12 13.33
C LEU A 68 -16.42 -0.12 14.83
N PRO A 69 -15.60 -1.08 15.30
CA PRO A 69 -15.03 -0.99 16.64
C PRO A 69 -14.27 0.34 16.82
N PRO A 70 -14.27 0.96 18.02
CA PRO A 70 -13.69 2.30 18.22
C PRO A 70 -12.23 2.44 17.76
N LYS A 71 -11.42 1.37 17.89
CA LYS A 71 -10.05 1.38 17.39
C LYS A 71 -10.00 1.44 15.85
N VAL A 72 -10.81 0.63 15.17
CA VAL A 72 -10.87 0.57 13.71
C VAL A 72 -11.37 1.89 13.14
N TYR A 73 -12.36 2.50 13.78
CA TYR A 73 -12.82 3.84 13.42
C TYR A 73 -11.69 4.88 13.53
N ARG A 74 -10.92 4.89 14.63
CA ARG A 74 -9.78 5.81 14.78
C ARG A 74 -8.68 5.58 13.76
N ASP A 75 -8.38 4.32 13.43
CA ASP A 75 -7.39 3.98 12.41
C ASP A 75 -7.85 4.44 11.02
N PHE A 76 -9.14 4.32 10.71
CA PHE A 76 -9.75 4.82 9.48
C PHE A 76 -9.71 6.36 9.42
N ASP A 77 -10.13 7.04 10.50
CA ASP A 77 -10.11 8.50 10.64
C ASP A 77 -8.70 9.05 10.47
N ASN A 78 -7.72 8.48 11.17
CA ASN A 78 -6.30 8.85 11.04
C ASN A 78 -5.82 8.72 9.59
N TRP A 79 -6.16 7.64 8.89
CA TRP A 79 -5.80 7.49 7.48
C TRP A 79 -6.47 8.55 6.59
N THR A 80 -7.75 8.88 6.84
CA THR A 80 -8.46 9.94 6.10
C THR A 80 -7.84 11.32 6.27
N GLN A 81 -7.38 11.65 7.47
CA GLN A 81 -6.66 12.89 7.75
C GLN A 81 -5.27 12.93 7.08
N ASN A 82 -4.72 11.76 6.70
CA ASN A 82 -3.43 11.63 6.01
C ASN A 82 -3.54 11.63 4.47
N GLY A 83 -4.71 11.96 3.91
CA GLY A 83 -4.86 12.17 2.46
C GLY A 83 -5.38 10.97 1.68
N SER A 84 -6.07 10.04 2.34
CA SER A 84 -6.62 8.82 1.71
C SER A 84 -7.77 9.04 0.73
N THR A 85 -8.28 10.27 0.62
CA THR A 85 -9.49 10.58 -0.15
C THR A 85 -9.39 10.09 -1.60
N SER A 86 -8.27 10.36 -2.27
CA SER A 86 -8.09 9.92 -3.66
C SER A 86 -8.01 8.39 -3.77
N THR A 87 -7.32 7.71 -2.85
CA THR A 87 -7.24 6.25 -2.79
C THR A 87 -8.61 5.62 -2.62
N ILE A 88 -9.41 6.10 -1.66
CA ILE A 88 -10.75 5.58 -1.39
C ILE A 88 -11.65 5.78 -2.61
N GLN A 89 -11.66 6.98 -3.19
CA GLN A 89 -12.49 7.28 -4.35
C GLN A 89 -12.10 6.42 -5.57
N ASP A 90 -10.82 6.25 -5.83
CA ASP A 90 -10.33 5.49 -6.97
C ASP A 90 -10.55 3.98 -6.78
N PHE A 91 -10.31 3.46 -5.57
CA PHE A 91 -10.56 2.06 -5.21
C PHE A 91 -12.04 1.68 -5.33
N ARG A 92 -12.96 2.57 -4.93
CA ARG A 92 -14.41 2.33 -5.01
C ARG A 92 -14.94 2.26 -6.45
N LYS A 93 -14.23 2.81 -7.44
CA LYS A 93 -14.61 2.69 -8.85
C LYS A 93 -14.33 1.28 -9.40
N LEU A 94 -13.45 0.52 -8.74
CA LEU A 94 -13.11 -0.83 -9.18
C LEU A 94 -14.26 -1.81 -8.92
N PRO A 95 -14.47 -2.82 -9.80
CA PRO A 95 -15.27 -4.00 -9.50
C PRO A 95 -14.76 -4.72 -8.24
N GLN A 96 -15.65 -5.46 -7.57
CA GLN A 96 -15.32 -6.17 -6.33
C GLN A 96 -14.11 -7.11 -6.49
N GLU A 97 -14.03 -7.84 -7.59
CA GLU A 97 -12.92 -8.76 -7.87
C GLU A 97 -11.58 -8.02 -7.98
N GLU A 98 -11.55 -6.88 -8.66
CA GLU A 98 -10.32 -6.08 -8.76
C GLU A 98 -9.91 -5.46 -7.41
N ARG A 99 -10.88 -5.12 -6.56
CA ARG A 99 -10.60 -4.67 -5.18
C ARG A 99 -9.89 -5.75 -4.38
N HIS A 100 -10.33 -7.02 -4.49
CA HIS A 100 -9.64 -8.16 -3.88
C HIS A 100 -8.20 -8.28 -4.38
N GLN A 101 -8.01 -8.24 -5.70
CA GLN A 101 -6.69 -8.38 -6.32
C GLN A 101 -5.72 -7.28 -5.88
N VAL A 102 -6.19 -6.03 -5.80
CA VAL A 102 -5.40 -4.90 -5.30
C VAL A 102 -4.98 -5.12 -3.84
N VAL A 103 -5.91 -5.53 -2.97
CA VAL A 103 -5.61 -5.79 -1.55
C VAL A 103 -4.61 -6.94 -1.39
N GLU A 104 -4.78 -8.04 -2.12
CA GLU A 104 -3.83 -9.16 -2.09
C GLU A 104 -2.46 -8.77 -2.65
N TYR A 105 -2.42 -7.95 -3.69
CA TYR A 105 -1.16 -7.40 -4.20
C TYR A 105 -0.44 -6.54 -3.16
N MET A 106 -1.16 -5.63 -2.48
CA MET A 106 -0.59 -4.80 -1.43
C MET A 106 -0.06 -5.63 -0.24
N LYS A 107 -0.71 -6.75 0.12
CA LYS A 107 -0.20 -7.68 1.15
C LYS A 107 1.15 -8.31 0.78
N SER A 108 1.45 -8.41 -0.52
CA SER A 108 2.72 -8.96 -1.01
C SER A 108 3.90 -7.99 -0.88
N PHE A 109 3.66 -6.71 -0.55
CA PHE A 109 4.70 -5.69 -0.46
C PHE A 109 5.77 -6.11 0.54
N ARG A 110 7.03 -5.89 0.16
CA ARG A 110 8.17 -6.27 0.99
C ARG A 110 8.30 -5.28 2.14
N PRO A 111 8.60 -5.76 3.35
CA PRO A 111 8.88 -4.87 4.48
C PRO A 111 10.17 -4.06 4.31
N TYR A 112 11.13 -4.64 3.60
CA TYR A 112 12.43 -4.06 3.28
C TYR A 112 12.97 -4.69 1.99
N GLY A 113 13.91 -4.00 1.34
CA GLY A 113 14.74 -4.50 0.26
C GLY A 113 16.21 -4.55 0.69
N LYS A 114 16.98 -5.48 0.13
CA LYS A 114 18.42 -5.58 0.35
C LYS A 114 19.09 -6.13 -0.91
N GLU A 115 20.10 -5.45 -1.40
CA GLU A 115 20.86 -5.82 -2.59
C GLU A 115 22.35 -5.58 -2.40
N ILE A 116 23.18 -6.28 -3.18
CA ILE A 116 24.62 -5.99 -3.27
C ILE A 116 24.85 -5.18 -4.54
N VAL A 117 25.16 -3.90 -4.38
CA VAL A 117 25.44 -2.98 -5.48
C VAL A 117 26.92 -2.64 -5.46
N ASN A 118 27.66 -2.98 -6.52
CA ASN A 118 29.11 -2.76 -6.63
C ASN A 118 29.91 -3.30 -5.41
N GLY A 119 29.55 -4.49 -4.93
CA GLY A 119 30.18 -5.13 -3.78
C GLY A 119 29.82 -4.52 -2.41
N ARG A 120 28.92 -3.53 -2.36
CA ARG A 120 28.42 -2.94 -1.11
C ARG A 120 27.02 -3.45 -0.81
N ASN A 121 26.77 -3.76 0.45
CA ASN A 121 25.43 -4.10 0.92
C ASN A 121 24.59 -2.82 1.01
N THR A 122 23.54 -2.73 0.23
CA THR A 122 22.59 -1.62 0.24
C THR A 122 21.23 -2.15 0.67
N GLY A 123 20.65 -1.56 1.71
CA GLY A 123 19.34 -1.93 2.24
C GLY A 123 18.40 -0.74 2.24
N TRP A 124 17.12 -1.02 2.06
CA TRP A 124 16.05 -0.03 2.05
C TRP A 124 14.93 -0.56 2.94
N CYS A 125 14.50 0.22 3.91
CA CYS A 125 13.30 -0.08 4.69
C CYS A 125 12.64 1.24 5.04
N MET A 126 11.35 1.17 5.38
CA MET A 126 10.69 2.32 5.99
C MET A 126 11.43 2.70 7.29
N PRO A 127 11.72 3.99 7.54
CA PRO A 127 12.48 4.41 8.73
C PRO A 127 11.92 3.87 10.06
N ASP A 128 10.59 3.77 10.12
CA ASP A 128 9.86 3.31 11.29
C ASP A 128 9.75 1.78 11.37
N TRP A 129 10.35 1.02 10.44
CA TRP A 129 10.26 -0.45 10.39
C TRP A 129 10.53 -1.12 11.76
N ILE A 130 11.48 -0.60 12.52
CA ILE A 130 11.82 -1.07 13.87
C ILE A 130 10.65 -0.84 14.85
N ILE A 131 9.94 0.28 14.73
CA ILE A 131 8.76 0.62 15.53
C ILE A 131 7.61 -0.30 15.16
N PHE A 132 7.37 -0.51 13.86
CA PHE A 132 6.30 -1.39 13.37
C PHE A 132 6.51 -2.85 13.79
N GLN A 133 7.76 -3.34 13.82
CA GLN A 133 8.09 -4.65 14.38
C GLN A 133 7.78 -4.73 15.88
N LYS A 134 8.21 -3.73 16.67
CA LYS A 134 8.02 -3.72 18.13
C LYS A 134 6.55 -3.62 18.54
N GLN A 135 5.74 -2.91 17.78
CA GLN A 135 4.31 -2.69 18.09
C GLN A 135 3.39 -3.80 17.55
N ASN A 136 3.92 -4.90 17.02
CA ASN A 136 3.16 -5.99 16.39
C ASN A 136 2.25 -5.52 15.24
N ILE A 137 2.47 -4.33 14.69
CA ILE A 137 1.63 -3.77 13.62
C ILE A 137 1.69 -4.67 12.37
N TRP A 138 2.84 -5.30 12.14
CA TRP A 138 3.01 -6.26 11.04
C TRP A 138 2.01 -7.43 11.06
N LYS A 139 1.59 -7.89 12.25
CA LYS A 139 0.57 -8.94 12.38
C LYS A 139 -0.83 -8.50 11.96
N ASN A 140 -1.09 -7.18 11.98
CA ASN A 140 -2.39 -6.63 11.56
C ASN A 140 -2.42 -6.28 10.06
N ILE A 141 -1.24 -6.16 9.44
CA ILE A 141 -1.08 -5.88 8.00
C ILE A 141 -1.25 -7.18 7.18
N ARG A 142 -0.69 -8.30 7.64
CA ARG A 142 -0.73 -9.60 6.93
C ARG A 142 -1.92 -10.45 7.36
#